data_AF-A0A179D630-F1
#
_entry.id   AF-A0A179D630-F1
#
_cell.length_a   1.000
_cell.length_b   1.000
_cell.length_c   1.000
_cell.angle_alpha   90.00
_cell.angle_beta   90.00
_cell.angle_gamma   90.00
#
_symmetry.space_group_name_H-M   'P 1'
#
loop_
_entity.id
_entity.type
_entity.pdbx_description
1 polymer ?
#
loop_
_entity_poly.entity_id
_entity_poly.type
_entity_poly.pdbx_seq_one_letter_code
_entity_poly.pdbx_strand_id
1 'polypeptide(L)'
;MTLYDRLLEVTLPLARGKVIERLCIGLGYTAVEISGGQVGLAYTLFESGCCEILPKELTFWGKPADLVLRGLLSSHSLETTIALATVNALLNNRELSFLYGDTLSVISPKPEDEVAMVGYFEPLARKLSGRVKALWIFEKGERHGPGLLSEAEMPEYLPRASLVFITSVTLINRTLEDILGQIKRAREVVLLGASTPLAPEVFRFTPVTLLSGVRVRQKERIFRLVAEAKGFPALKEGLEKVNLRV
;
A
#
# COMPACT_ATOMS: atom_id res chain seq x y z
N MET A 1 13.41 12.88 -10.15
CA MET A 1 11.96 12.88 -9.81
C MET A 1 11.67 11.63 -9.02
N THR A 2 11.26 11.80 -7.76
CA THR A 2 10.94 10.71 -6.83
C THR A 2 9.63 10.03 -7.23
N LEU A 3 9.33 8.88 -6.63
CA LEU A 3 8.03 8.22 -6.78
C LEU A 3 6.87 9.09 -6.28
N TYR A 4 7.08 9.88 -5.22
CA TYR A 4 6.08 10.78 -4.66
C TYR A 4 5.75 11.94 -5.59
N ASP A 5 6.75 12.48 -6.29
CA ASP A 5 6.55 13.51 -7.31
C ASP A 5 5.68 12.98 -8.46
N ARG A 6 5.91 11.74 -8.91
CA ARG A 6 5.08 11.10 -9.95
C ARG A 6 3.65 10.85 -9.48
N LEU A 7 3.48 10.41 -8.24
CA LEU A 7 2.14 10.24 -7.65
C LEU A 7 1.40 11.58 -7.64
N LEU A 8 2.06 12.68 -7.24
CA LEU A 8 1.48 14.02 -7.30
C LEU A 8 1.13 14.44 -8.72
N GLU A 9 2.05 14.27 -9.67
CA GLU A 9 1.84 14.64 -11.08
C GLU A 9 0.60 13.97 -11.67
N VAL A 10 0.42 12.66 -11.41
CA VAL A 10 -0.73 11.89 -11.91
C VAL A 10 -2.03 12.23 -11.17
N THR A 11 -1.97 12.60 -9.89
CA THR A 11 -3.17 12.79 -9.05
C THR A 11 -3.68 14.22 -8.99
N LEU A 12 -2.84 15.23 -9.11
CA LEU A 12 -3.25 16.64 -9.05
C LEU A 12 -4.33 16.99 -10.08
N PRO A 13 -4.26 16.56 -11.36
CA PRO A 13 -5.33 16.81 -12.33
C PRO A 13 -6.66 16.17 -11.92
N LEU A 14 -6.62 14.98 -11.29
CA LEU A 14 -7.80 14.24 -10.84
C LEU A 14 -8.44 14.85 -9.58
N ALA A 15 -7.62 15.50 -8.76
CA ALA A 15 -8.05 16.14 -7.52
C ALA A 15 -8.77 17.49 -7.73
N ARG A 16 -8.70 18.07 -8.94
CA ARG A 16 -9.25 19.40 -9.23
C ARG A 16 -10.76 19.43 -8.98
N GLY A 17 -11.18 20.36 -8.11
CA GLY A 17 -12.59 20.53 -7.73
C GLY A 17 -13.13 19.43 -6.83
N LYS A 18 -12.27 18.54 -6.32
CA LYS A 18 -12.62 17.50 -5.35
C LYS A 18 -12.29 17.96 -3.94
N VAL A 19 -13.13 17.56 -2.98
CA VAL A 19 -12.89 17.81 -1.54
C VAL A 19 -12.96 16.49 -0.76
N ILE A 20 -12.39 16.48 0.44
CA ILE A 20 -12.55 15.35 1.37
C ILE A 20 -13.93 15.45 2.03
N GLU A 21 -14.82 14.49 1.75
CA GLU A 21 -16.16 14.40 2.36
C GLU A 21 -16.15 13.64 3.67
N ARG A 22 -15.31 12.61 3.78
CA ARG A 22 -15.21 11.79 4.97
C ARG A 22 -13.78 11.34 5.20
N LEU A 23 -13.32 11.46 6.45
CA LEU A 23 -12.05 10.92 6.91
C LEU A 23 -12.30 10.06 8.15
N CYS A 24 -11.71 8.87 8.19
CA CYS A 24 -11.67 8.05 9.39
C CYS A 24 -10.26 7.48 9.56
N ILE A 25 -9.63 7.82 10.69
CA ILE A 25 -8.30 7.32 11.05
C ILE A 25 -8.51 6.22 12.10
N GLY A 26 -8.54 4.97 11.66
CA GLY A 26 -8.52 3.80 12.54
C GLY A 26 -7.09 3.34 12.81
N LEU A 27 -6.86 2.56 13.87
CA LEU A 27 -5.51 2.07 14.23
C LEU A 27 -4.91 1.10 13.20
N GLY A 28 -5.74 0.43 12.41
CA GLY A 28 -5.28 -0.46 11.33
C GLY A 28 -5.23 0.23 9.96
N TYR A 29 -6.26 1.00 9.63
CA TYR A 29 -6.42 1.62 8.32
C TYR A 29 -6.98 3.03 8.46
N THR A 30 -6.63 3.90 7.51
CA THR A 30 -7.23 5.20 7.29
C THR A 30 -8.07 5.12 6.03
N ALA A 31 -9.31 5.62 6.11
CA ALA A 31 -10.24 5.71 4.99
C ALA A 31 -10.54 7.17 4.65
N VAL A 32 -10.47 7.49 3.36
CA VAL A 32 -10.81 8.81 2.81
C VAL A 32 -11.88 8.64 1.74
N GLU A 33 -12.98 9.38 1.86
CA GLU A 33 -13.99 9.58 0.82
C GLU A 33 -13.82 10.98 0.24
N ILE A 34 -13.72 11.06 -1.09
CA ILE A 34 -13.70 12.33 -1.82
C ILE A 34 -15.07 12.64 -2.40
N SER A 35 -15.30 13.91 -2.73
CA SER A 35 -16.54 14.36 -3.37
C SER A 35 -16.82 13.63 -4.68
N GLY A 36 -17.90 12.87 -4.72
CA GLY A 36 -18.18 11.88 -5.77
C GLY A 36 -18.28 10.45 -5.23
N GLY A 37 -18.01 10.24 -3.95
CA GLY A 37 -18.25 8.98 -3.24
C GLY A 37 -17.16 7.92 -3.43
N GLN A 38 -16.07 8.24 -4.14
CA GLN A 38 -14.92 7.35 -4.24
C GLN A 38 -14.20 7.26 -2.90
N VAL A 39 -13.83 6.05 -2.52
CA VAL A 39 -13.12 5.78 -1.25
C VAL A 39 -11.77 5.15 -1.54
N GLY A 40 -10.76 5.62 -0.80
CA GLY A 40 -9.43 5.04 -0.77
C GLY A 40 -9.03 4.66 0.65
N LEU A 41 -8.09 3.73 0.73
CA LEU A 41 -7.55 3.20 1.98
C LEU A 41 -6.03 3.32 2.01
N ALA A 42 -5.49 3.51 3.19
CA ALA A 42 -4.07 3.31 3.47
C ALA A 42 -3.94 2.69 4.86
N TYR A 43 -2.92 1.87 5.08
CA TYR A 43 -2.58 1.38 6.42
C TYR A 43 -2.24 2.56 7.33
N THR A 44 -2.75 2.58 8.55
CA THR A 44 -2.40 3.65 9.49
C THR A 44 -1.07 3.33 10.13
N LEU A 45 -0.01 4.00 9.68
CA LEU A 45 1.26 3.99 10.39
C LEU A 45 1.16 4.98 11.55
N PHE A 46 0.87 4.44 12.74
CA PHE A 46 0.75 5.22 13.96
C PHE A 46 2.06 5.22 14.73
N GLU A 47 2.55 6.42 15.04
CA GLU A 47 3.63 6.64 15.99
C GLU A 47 3.02 7.27 17.25
N SER A 48 3.46 6.82 18.43
CA SER A 48 2.95 7.33 19.70
C SER A 48 3.25 8.82 19.84
N GLY A 49 2.20 9.64 19.94
CA GLY A 49 2.29 11.08 20.20
C GLY A 49 1.81 11.45 21.61
N CYS A 50 1.93 12.74 21.95
CA CYS A 50 1.28 13.33 23.13
C CYS A 50 -0.23 13.54 22.85
N CYS A 51 -0.92 14.32 23.70
CA CYS A 51 -2.35 14.61 23.65
C CYS A 51 -2.88 15.06 22.26
N GLU A 52 -2.02 15.58 21.38
CA GLU A 52 -2.30 15.87 19.98
C GLU A 52 -1.32 15.10 19.07
N ILE A 53 -1.84 14.23 18.22
CA ILE A 53 -1.04 13.45 17.25
C ILE A 53 -0.80 14.25 15.96
N LEU A 54 -1.77 15.09 15.58
CA LEU A 54 -1.63 16.04 14.47
C LEU A 54 -1.82 17.46 15.00
N PRO A 55 -1.18 18.48 14.39
CA PRO A 55 -1.39 19.88 14.76
C PRO A 55 -2.86 20.26 14.67
N LYS A 56 -3.36 21.02 15.66
CA LYS A 56 -4.76 21.44 15.74
C LYS A 56 -5.24 22.22 14.51
N GLU A 57 -4.35 22.97 13.87
CA GLU A 57 -4.63 23.77 12.68
C GLU A 57 -4.83 22.89 11.43
N LEU A 58 -4.31 21.66 11.46
CA LEU A 58 -4.41 20.71 10.37
C LEU A 58 -5.79 20.06 10.36
N THR A 59 -6.57 20.42 9.35
CA THR A 59 -7.93 19.94 9.13
C THR A 59 -8.03 19.35 7.74
N PHE A 60 -8.82 18.29 7.57
CA PHE A 60 -8.98 17.60 6.29
C PHE A 60 -10.41 17.64 5.77
N TRP A 61 -11.41 17.59 6.66
CA TRP A 61 -12.82 17.64 6.25
C TRP A 61 -13.15 18.91 5.47
N GLY A 62 -13.78 18.73 4.31
CA GLY A 62 -14.14 19.81 3.39
C GLY A 62 -12.94 20.47 2.70
N LYS A 63 -11.70 20.02 2.94
CA LYS A 63 -10.53 20.59 2.28
C LYS A 63 -10.42 20.09 0.84
N PRO A 64 -9.88 20.93 -0.07
CA PRO A 64 -9.52 20.52 -1.41
C PRO A 64 -8.57 19.31 -1.41
N ALA A 65 -8.86 18.31 -2.23
CA ALA A 65 -8.08 17.08 -2.29
C ALA A 65 -6.64 17.33 -2.78
N ASP A 66 -6.43 18.31 -3.66
CA ASP A 66 -5.11 18.74 -4.13
C ASP A 66 -4.22 19.31 -3.02
N LEU A 67 -4.82 20.00 -2.03
CA LEU A 67 -4.12 20.44 -0.83
C LEU A 67 -3.73 19.23 0.04
N VAL A 68 -4.64 18.29 0.26
CA VAL A 68 -4.38 17.08 1.06
C VAL A 68 -3.30 16.20 0.44
N LEU A 69 -3.24 16.12 -0.89
CA LEU A 69 -2.21 15.38 -1.62
C LEU A 69 -0.78 15.86 -1.31
N ARG A 70 -0.59 17.13 -0.90
CA ARG A 70 0.73 17.65 -0.47
C ARG A 70 1.32 16.87 0.70
N GLY A 71 0.49 16.17 1.50
CA GLY A 71 0.94 15.26 2.55
C GLY A 71 1.83 14.12 2.05
N LEU A 72 1.84 13.80 0.74
CA LEU A 72 2.81 12.87 0.15
C LEU A 72 4.26 13.32 0.31
N LEU A 73 4.50 14.62 0.54
CA LEU A 73 5.82 15.20 0.79
C LEU A 73 6.08 15.49 2.27
N SER A 74 5.11 15.22 3.16
CA SER A 74 5.27 15.45 4.60
C SER A 74 6.21 14.42 5.22
N SER A 75 7.03 14.84 6.18
CA SER A 75 7.80 13.93 7.03
C SER A 75 6.92 13.20 8.05
N HIS A 76 5.67 13.63 8.25
CA HIS A 76 4.75 13.01 9.19
C HIS A 76 4.03 11.81 8.54
N SER A 77 4.15 10.64 9.17
CA SER A 77 3.61 9.37 8.67
C SER A 77 2.08 9.41 8.50
N LEU A 78 1.36 10.03 9.44
CA LEU A 78 -0.10 10.15 9.35
C LEU A 78 -0.57 11.10 8.23
N GLU A 79 0.12 12.20 7.98
CA GLU A 79 -0.17 13.06 6.81
C GLU A 79 0.07 12.31 5.50
N THR A 80 1.18 11.57 5.42
CA THR A 80 1.49 10.71 4.26
C THR A 80 0.42 9.63 4.09
N THR A 81 -0.06 9.04 5.19
CA THR A 81 -1.14 8.05 5.20
C THR A 81 -2.44 8.62 4.63
N ILE A 82 -2.87 9.79 5.11
CA ILE A 82 -4.11 10.45 4.65
C ILE A 82 -3.98 10.85 3.18
N ALA A 83 -2.83 11.38 2.78
CA ALA A 83 -2.55 11.71 1.38
C ALA A 83 -2.58 10.45 0.50
N LEU A 84 -1.98 9.35 0.93
CA LEU A 84 -2.00 8.08 0.19
C LEU A 84 -3.40 7.46 0.11
N ALA A 85 -4.21 7.56 1.17
CA ALA A 85 -5.62 7.16 1.11
C ALA A 85 -6.40 8.04 0.10
N THR A 86 -6.08 9.33 0.02
CA THR A 86 -6.65 10.26 -0.98
C THR A 86 -6.22 9.90 -2.40
N VAL A 87 -4.94 9.58 -2.61
CA VAL A 87 -4.40 9.04 -3.88
C VAL A 87 -5.21 7.81 -4.30
N ASN A 88 -5.43 6.86 -3.39
CA ASN A 88 -6.15 5.63 -3.70
C ASN A 88 -7.64 5.89 -4.01
N ALA A 89 -8.26 6.89 -3.38
CA ALA A 89 -9.63 7.30 -3.70
C ALA A 89 -9.73 7.80 -5.15
N LEU A 90 -8.73 8.59 -5.59
CA LEU A 90 -8.66 9.15 -6.94
C LEU A 90 -8.31 8.11 -8.00
N LEU A 91 -7.37 7.21 -7.73
CA LEU A 91 -6.80 6.31 -8.74
C LEU A 91 -7.51 4.96 -8.81
N ASN A 92 -7.85 4.34 -7.69
CA ASN A 92 -8.25 2.93 -7.68
C ASN A 92 -9.67 2.70 -8.22
N ASN A 93 -10.44 3.77 -8.43
CA ASN A 93 -11.77 3.72 -9.01
C ASN A 93 -11.80 4.03 -10.51
N ARG A 94 -10.65 4.25 -11.14
CA ARG A 94 -10.53 4.39 -12.61
C ARG A 94 -10.94 3.08 -13.28
N GLU A 95 -11.54 3.18 -14.45
CA GLU A 95 -11.86 2.02 -15.27
C GLU A 95 -10.61 1.61 -16.06
N LEU A 96 -9.92 0.58 -15.56
CA LEU A 96 -8.72 -0.01 -16.13
C LEU A 96 -8.95 -1.52 -16.31
N SER A 97 -8.11 -2.17 -17.11
CA SER A 97 -8.15 -3.62 -17.35
C SER A 97 -7.62 -4.41 -16.16
N PHE A 98 -8.38 -4.45 -15.07
CA PHE A 98 -8.00 -5.16 -13.84
C PHE A 98 -8.09 -6.68 -13.99
N LEU A 99 -7.14 -7.37 -13.38
CA LEU A 99 -7.19 -8.81 -13.12
C LEU A 99 -7.75 -9.03 -11.71
N TYR A 100 -8.92 -9.63 -11.61
CA TYR A 100 -9.64 -9.81 -10.34
C TYR A 100 -9.11 -11.01 -9.54
N GLY A 101 -9.08 -10.87 -8.22
CA GLY A 101 -8.77 -11.95 -7.29
C GLY A 101 -7.47 -11.77 -6.52
N ASP A 102 -7.05 -12.85 -5.84
CA ASP A 102 -5.80 -12.89 -5.07
C ASP A 102 -4.58 -12.77 -5.96
N THR A 103 -3.49 -12.17 -5.48
CA THR A 103 -2.27 -11.97 -6.26
C THR A 103 -1.66 -13.24 -6.82
N LEU A 104 -1.80 -14.37 -6.10
CA LEU A 104 -1.35 -15.69 -6.56
C LEU A 104 -2.22 -16.31 -7.67
N SER A 105 -3.35 -15.71 -8.05
CA SER A 105 -4.05 -16.09 -9.28
C SER A 105 -3.40 -15.49 -10.52
N VAL A 106 -2.63 -14.41 -10.36
CA VAL A 106 -1.94 -13.69 -11.44
C VAL A 106 -0.47 -14.06 -11.53
N ILE A 107 0.19 -14.20 -10.38
CA ILE A 107 1.57 -14.67 -10.29
C ILE A 107 1.56 -16.16 -10.02
N SER A 108 2.35 -16.92 -10.78
CA SER A 108 2.56 -18.35 -10.57
C SER A 108 3.95 -18.60 -9.97
N PRO A 109 4.08 -18.76 -8.64
CA PRO A 109 5.32 -19.23 -8.02
C PRO A 109 5.68 -20.63 -8.48
N LYS A 110 6.97 -20.87 -8.63
CA LYS A 110 7.55 -22.14 -9.07
C LYS A 110 8.44 -22.73 -7.96
N PRO A 111 8.65 -24.06 -7.94
CA PRO A 111 9.52 -24.72 -6.96
C PRO A 111 10.95 -24.16 -6.92
N GLU A 112 11.48 -23.68 -8.03
CA GLU A 112 12.81 -23.10 -8.13
C GLU A 112 12.91 -21.64 -7.65
N ASP A 113 11.78 -20.97 -7.38
CA ASP A 113 11.78 -19.56 -7.02
C ASP A 113 12.40 -19.32 -5.63
N GLU A 114 13.22 -18.28 -5.54
CA GLU A 114 13.72 -17.71 -4.29
C GLU A 114 12.89 -16.46 -4.01
N VAL A 115 12.03 -16.55 -3.00
CA VAL A 115 11.02 -15.52 -2.73
C VAL A 115 11.46 -14.62 -1.58
N ALA A 116 11.46 -13.32 -1.82
CA ALA A 116 11.56 -12.31 -0.77
C ALA A 116 10.19 -11.67 -0.51
N MET A 117 9.87 -11.46 0.76
CA MET A 117 8.63 -10.83 1.21
C MET A 117 8.97 -9.72 2.19
N VAL A 118 8.80 -8.47 1.78
CA VAL A 118 8.97 -7.28 2.61
C VAL A 118 7.61 -6.88 3.19
N GLY A 119 7.46 -7.06 4.50
CA GLY A 119 6.20 -7.03 5.23
C GLY A 119 5.57 -8.42 5.30
N TYR A 120 5.15 -8.86 6.48
CA TYR A 120 4.68 -10.23 6.69
C TYR A 120 3.20 -10.42 6.34
N PHE A 121 2.95 -11.09 5.22
CA PHE A 121 1.61 -11.50 4.77
C PHE A 121 1.35 -12.97 5.12
N GLU A 122 0.93 -13.25 6.35
CA GLU A 122 0.72 -14.63 6.83
C GLU A 122 -0.05 -15.55 5.84
N PRO A 123 -1.21 -15.14 5.25
CA PRO A 123 -1.91 -16.01 4.30
C PRO A 123 -1.11 -16.34 3.04
N LEU A 124 -0.27 -15.42 2.58
CA LEU A 124 0.59 -15.60 1.42
C LEU A 124 1.82 -16.44 1.77
N ALA A 125 2.47 -16.15 2.89
CA ALA A 125 3.60 -16.92 3.40
C ALA A 125 3.23 -18.39 3.61
N ARG A 126 2.06 -18.68 4.18
CA ARG A 126 1.55 -20.06 4.33
C ARG A 126 1.33 -20.77 2.99
N LYS A 127 0.91 -20.06 1.95
CA LYS A 127 0.71 -20.62 0.60
C LYS A 127 2.04 -20.89 -0.13
N LEU A 128 3.11 -20.19 0.24
CA LEU A 128 4.44 -20.31 -0.37
C LEU A 128 5.36 -21.28 0.38
N SER A 129 5.21 -21.38 1.70
CA SER A 129 6.04 -22.24 2.55
C SER A 129 6.01 -23.70 2.09
N GLY A 130 7.19 -24.28 1.89
CA GLY A 130 7.36 -25.66 1.39
C GLY A 130 7.06 -25.86 -0.10
N ARG A 131 6.73 -24.80 -0.85
CA ARG A 131 6.43 -24.87 -2.30
C ARG A 131 7.43 -24.16 -3.20
N VAL A 132 8.32 -23.35 -2.61
CA VAL A 132 9.35 -22.58 -3.29
C VAL A 132 10.71 -22.93 -2.69
N LYS A 133 11.80 -22.68 -3.44
CA LYS A 133 13.16 -23.04 -3.04
C LYS A 133 13.58 -22.33 -1.76
N ALA A 134 13.23 -21.06 -1.62
CA ALA A 134 13.47 -20.26 -0.43
C ALA A 134 12.36 -19.25 -0.22
N LEU A 135 12.06 -18.94 1.05
CA LEU A 135 11.14 -17.87 1.44
C LEU A 135 11.80 -17.06 2.56
N TRP A 136 12.16 -15.82 2.24
CA TRP A 136 12.74 -14.86 3.18
C TRP A 136 11.71 -13.78 3.46
N ILE A 137 11.37 -13.57 4.74
CA ILE A 137 10.34 -12.62 5.15
C ILE A 137 11.00 -11.57 6.04
N PHE A 138 10.90 -10.31 5.65
CA PHE A 138 11.45 -9.16 6.36
C PHE A 138 10.31 -8.38 7.01
N GLU A 139 10.40 -8.09 8.30
CA GLU A 139 9.38 -7.32 9.02
C GLU A 139 10.01 -6.32 10.00
N LYS A 140 9.37 -5.16 10.19
CA LYS A 140 9.78 -4.13 11.15
C LYS A 140 9.23 -4.43 12.55
N GLY A 141 10.04 -4.17 13.58
CA GLY A 141 9.63 -4.14 14.99
C GLY A 141 9.56 -5.50 15.70
N GLU A 142 8.96 -5.54 16.90
CA GLU A 142 8.97 -6.69 17.83
C GLU A 142 8.29 -7.97 17.33
N ARG A 143 7.70 -7.96 16.12
CA ARG A 143 7.24 -9.17 15.45
C ARG A 143 8.41 -9.97 14.88
N HIS A 144 9.44 -10.20 15.68
CA HIS A 144 10.51 -11.17 15.39
C HIS A 144 10.02 -12.56 15.80
N GLY A 145 9.12 -13.12 14.99
CA GLY A 145 8.78 -14.54 15.06
C GLY A 145 9.94 -15.41 14.53
N PRO A 146 10.02 -16.68 14.92
CA PRO A 146 11.02 -17.59 14.38
C PRO A 146 10.92 -17.63 12.84
N GLY A 147 12.04 -17.33 12.16
CA GLY A 147 12.14 -17.30 10.70
C GLY A 147 11.87 -15.95 10.04
N LEU A 148 11.64 -14.88 10.81
CA LEU A 148 11.55 -13.51 10.28
C LEU A 148 12.92 -12.82 10.35
N LEU A 149 13.30 -12.18 9.25
CA LEU A 149 14.55 -11.44 9.07
C LEU A 149 14.32 -9.96 9.35
N SER A 150 15.39 -9.28 9.77
CA SER A 150 15.44 -7.84 9.92
C SER A 150 15.66 -7.14 8.57
N GLU A 151 15.30 -5.86 8.48
CA GLU A 151 15.54 -5.10 7.24
C GLU A 151 17.03 -4.96 6.89
N ALA A 152 17.91 -5.02 7.89
CA ALA A 152 19.36 -4.97 7.69
C ALA A 152 19.90 -6.14 6.86
N GLU A 153 19.15 -7.23 6.77
CA GLU A 153 19.51 -8.42 6.00
C GLU A 153 19.04 -8.35 4.54
N MET A 154 18.15 -7.41 4.19
CA MET A 154 17.64 -7.25 2.82
C MET A 154 18.74 -7.15 1.75
N PRO A 155 19.87 -6.44 1.94
CA PRO A 155 20.93 -6.34 0.94
C PRO A 155 21.57 -7.68 0.58
N GLU A 156 21.51 -8.68 1.47
CA GLU A 156 22.01 -10.02 1.18
C GLU A 156 21.04 -10.80 0.27
N TYR A 157 19.73 -10.70 0.53
CA TYR A 157 18.72 -11.60 -0.03
C TYR A 157 17.97 -11.00 -1.22
N LEU A 158 17.64 -9.70 -1.22
CA LEU A 158 16.89 -9.06 -2.30
C LEU A 158 17.57 -9.17 -3.68
N PRO A 159 18.91 -9.06 -3.80
CA PRO A 159 19.59 -9.28 -5.09
C PRO A 159 19.43 -10.71 -5.63
N ARG A 160 19.18 -11.69 -4.76
CA ARG A 160 19.03 -13.12 -5.09
C ARG A 160 17.57 -13.49 -5.40
N ALA A 161 16.58 -12.73 -4.93
CA ALA A 161 15.19 -13.10 -5.12
C ALA A 161 14.76 -13.13 -6.61
N SER A 162 14.05 -14.18 -7.00
CA SER A 162 13.37 -14.27 -8.30
C SER A 162 11.95 -13.72 -8.23
N LEU A 163 11.29 -13.79 -7.06
CA LEU A 163 9.98 -13.20 -6.79
C LEU A 163 10.07 -12.30 -5.56
N VAL A 164 9.55 -11.08 -5.66
CA VAL A 164 9.55 -10.14 -4.54
C VAL A 164 8.13 -9.64 -4.28
N PHE A 165 7.65 -9.79 -3.05
CA PHE A 165 6.42 -9.17 -2.56
C PHE A 165 6.78 -8.03 -1.62
N ILE A 166 6.24 -6.84 -1.85
CA ILE A 166 6.54 -5.64 -1.06
C ILE A 166 5.23 -5.04 -0.57
N THR A 167 5.13 -4.81 0.73
CA THR A 167 4.00 -4.08 1.31
C THR A 167 3.95 -2.64 0.84
N SER A 168 2.77 -2.17 0.46
CA SER A 168 2.55 -0.76 0.12
C SER A 168 2.65 0.19 1.31
N VAL A 169 2.82 -0.33 2.52
CA VAL A 169 3.22 0.46 3.71
C VAL A 169 4.61 1.08 3.52
N THR A 170 5.45 0.52 2.65
CA THR A 170 6.77 1.09 2.28
C THR A 170 6.66 2.48 1.62
N LEU A 171 5.50 2.82 1.05
CA LEU A 171 5.20 4.18 0.57
C LEU A 171 4.98 5.16 1.72
N ILE A 172 4.48 4.69 2.87
CA ILE A 172 4.14 5.53 4.02
C ILE A 172 5.39 5.81 4.85
N ASN A 173 6.19 4.77 5.11
CA ASN A 173 7.43 4.89 5.88
C ASN A 173 8.67 5.23 5.02
N ARG A 174 8.46 5.55 3.73
CA ARG A 174 9.49 6.04 2.79
C ARG A 174 10.64 5.09 2.49
N THR A 175 10.46 3.77 2.61
CA THR A 175 11.50 2.79 2.30
C THR A 175 11.41 2.15 0.91
N LEU A 176 10.33 2.39 0.16
CA LEU A 176 10.09 1.68 -1.11
C LEU A 176 11.21 1.87 -2.15
N GLU A 177 11.68 3.10 -2.39
CA GLU A 177 12.70 3.37 -3.42
C GLU A 177 14.03 2.65 -3.10
N ASP A 178 14.44 2.64 -1.83
CA ASP A 178 15.65 1.95 -1.36
C ASP A 178 15.52 0.42 -1.49
N ILE A 179 14.35 -0.14 -1.16
CA ILE A 179 14.07 -1.58 -1.35
C ILE A 179 14.14 -1.93 -2.83
N LEU A 180 13.51 -1.13 -3.71
CA LEU A 180 13.52 -1.37 -5.14
C LEU A 180 14.93 -1.30 -5.74
N GLY A 181 15.79 -0.41 -5.23
CA GLY A 181 17.19 -0.30 -5.66
C GLY A 181 18.05 -1.54 -5.41
N GLN A 182 17.66 -2.37 -4.43
CA GLN A 182 18.36 -3.60 -4.06
C GLN A 182 17.96 -4.80 -4.94
N ILE A 183 16.84 -4.74 -5.66
CA ILE A 183 16.35 -5.84 -6.50
C ILE A 183 17.15 -5.88 -7.82
N LYS A 184 17.72 -7.04 -8.15
CA LYS A 184 18.60 -7.17 -9.33
C LYS A 184 18.10 -8.11 -10.43
N ARG A 185 17.41 -9.21 -10.07
CA ARG A 185 17.06 -10.28 -11.02
C ARG A 185 15.63 -10.80 -10.92
N ALA A 186 14.78 -10.15 -10.12
CA ALA A 186 13.42 -10.61 -9.92
C ALA A 186 12.65 -10.58 -11.25
N ARG A 187 11.98 -11.69 -11.57
CA ARG A 187 11.08 -11.78 -12.72
C ARG A 187 9.73 -11.12 -12.45
N GLU A 188 9.34 -11.05 -11.18
CA GLU A 188 8.13 -10.37 -10.74
C GLU A 188 8.42 -9.64 -9.42
N VAL A 189 8.01 -8.38 -9.37
CA VAL A 189 8.04 -7.54 -8.16
C VAL A 189 6.64 -6.99 -7.95
N VAL A 190 6.02 -7.44 -6.87
CA VAL A 190 4.62 -7.16 -6.56
C VAL A 190 4.57 -6.14 -5.44
N LEU A 191 3.97 -4.98 -5.72
CA LEU A 191 3.57 -4.02 -4.69
C LEU A 191 2.16 -4.37 -4.20
N LEU A 192 1.99 -4.65 -2.90
CA LEU A 192 0.83 -5.35 -2.37
C LEU A 192 0.21 -4.66 -1.15
N GLY A 193 -1.12 -4.62 -1.13
CA GLY A 193 -1.92 -4.24 0.04
C GLY A 193 -2.96 -3.17 -0.24
N ALA A 194 -3.78 -2.84 0.75
CA ALA A 194 -4.85 -1.84 0.56
C ALA A 194 -4.32 -0.42 0.32
N SER A 195 -3.07 -0.14 0.74
CA SER A 195 -2.39 1.14 0.47
C SER A 195 -1.87 1.29 -0.97
N THR A 196 -2.00 0.27 -1.82
CA THR A 196 -1.40 0.27 -3.19
C THR A 196 -2.13 1.24 -4.13
N PRO A 197 -1.44 2.25 -4.69
CA PRO A 197 -1.97 3.05 -5.79
C PRO A 197 -2.02 2.23 -7.08
N LEU A 198 -3.19 2.12 -7.70
CA LEU A 198 -3.38 1.40 -8.96
C LEU A 198 -3.08 2.33 -10.15
N ALA A 199 -1.80 2.67 -10.34
CA ALA A 199 -1.31 3.63 -11.32
C ALA A 199 -0.02 3.14 -11.99
N PRO A 200 -0.09 2.27 -13.00
CA PRO A 200 1.08 1.65 -13.62
C PRO A 200 2.04 2.70 -14.20
N GLU A 201 1.52 3.82 -14.69
CA GLU A 201 2.31 4.95 -15.19
C GLU A 201 3.29 5.53 -14.18
N VAL A 202 3.01 5.42 -12.87
CA VAL A 202 3.90 5.89 -11.79
C VAL A 202 5.10 4.95 -11.62
N PHE A 203 4.86 3.64 -11.77
CA PHE A 203 5.80 2.57 -11.45
C PHE A 203 6.58 2.03 -12.66
N ARG A 204 6.22 2.42 -13.90
CA ARG A 204 6.82 1.93 -15.18
C ARG A 204 8.34 2.05 -15.31
N PHE A 205 8.98 2.90 -14.51
CA PHE A 205 10.44 3.07 -14.49
C PHE A 205 11.07 2.50 -13.22
N THR A 206 10.40 1.53 -12.60
CA THR A 206 10.86 0.82 -11.42
C THR A 206 10.84 -0.69 -11.69
N PRO A 207 11.45 -1.52 -10.84
CA PRO A 207 11.36 -2.97 -10.97
C PRO A 207 9.95 -3.55 -10.76
N VAL A 208 8.98 -2.76 -10.26
CA VAL A 208 7.61 -3.24 -9.99
C VAL A 208 6.95 -3.71 -11.29
N THR A 209 6.43 -4.93 -11.28
CA THR A 209 5.76 -5.57 -12.43
C THR A 209 4.26 -5.77 -12.21
N LEU A 210 3.80 -5.71 -10.96
CA LEU A 210 2.41 -5.90 -10.61
C LEU A 210 2.01 -5.03 -9.40
N LEU A 211 0.90 -4.31 -9.55
CA LEU A 211 0.23 -3.58 -8.48
C LEU A 211 -0.95 -4.43 -8.00
N SER A 212 -0.92 -4.88 -6.76
CA SER A 212 -1.95 -5.72 -6.14
C SER A 212 -2.66 -4.95 -5.02
N GLY A 213 -3.74 -4.26 -5.38
CA GLY A 213 -4.48 -3.37 -4.50
C GLY A 213 -5.92 -3.82 -4.24
N VAL A 214 -6.74 -2.86 -3.82
CA VAL A 214 -8.18 -3.07 -3.57
C VAL A 214 -9.02 -1.91 -4.09
N ARG A 215 -10.26 -2.22 -4.47
CA ARG A 215 -11.35 -1.26 -4.70
C ARG A 215 -12.36 -1.36 -3.56
N VAL A 216 -12.86 -0.22 -3.09
CA VAL A 216 -13.90 -0.19 -2.06
C VAL A 216 -15.26 -0.35 -2.72
N ARG A 217 -16.01 -1.39 -2.36
CA ARG A 217 -17.35 -1.69 -2.90
C ARG A 217 -18.49 -1.38 -1.93
N GLN A 218 -18.22 -1.43 -0.63
CA GLN A 218 -19.21 -1.15 0.42
C GLN A 218 -18.70 -0.05 1.36
N LYS A 219 -18.80 1.21 0.94
CA LYS A 219 -18.20 2.35 1.67
C LYS A 219 -18.64 2.43 3.14
N GLU A 220 -19.94 2.30 3.41
CA GLU A 220 -20.46 2.43 4.79
C GLU A 220 -19.96 1.31 5.71
N ARG A 221 -19.81 0.11 5.17
CA ARG A 221 -19.20 -1.01 5.89
C ARG A 221 -17.73 -0.72 6.18
N ILE A 222 -16.97 -0.24 5.19
CA ILE A 222 -15.55 0.06 5.37
C ILE A 222 -15.33 1.14 6.43
N PHE A 223 -16.08 2.25 6.38
CA PHE A 223 -15.95 3.31 7.39
C PHE A 223 -16.26 2.80 8.80
N ARG A 224 -17.29 1.98 8.97
CA ARG A 224 -17.60 1.37 10.28
C ARG A 224 -16.47 0.47 10.78
N LEU A 225 -15.98 -0.43 9.95
CA LEU A 225 -14.91 -1.38 10.33
C LEU A 225 -13.59 -0.65 10.62
N VAL A 226 -13.30 0.42 9.89
CA VAL A 226 -12.12 1.26 10.14
C VAL A 226 -12.26 1.99 11.49
N ALA A 227 -13.43 2.56 11.78
CA ALA A 227 -13.71 3.20 13.07
C ALA A 227 -13.61 2.21 14.25
N GLU A 228 -13.94 0.93 14.03
CA GLU A 228 -13.80 -0.15 15.02
C GLU A 228 -12.39 -0.79 15.04
N ALA A 229 -11.40 -0.14 14.42
CA ALA A 229 -10.00 -0.60 14.35
C ALA A 229 -9.82 -2.04 13.81
N LYS A 230 -10.69 -2.47 12.88
CA LYS A 230 -10.59 -3.81 12.30
C LYS A 230 -9.46 -3.89 11.27
N GLY A 231 -8.80 -5.05 11.23
CA GLY A 231 -7.76 -5.37 10.24
C GLY A 231 -8.30 -5.90 8.92
N PHE A 232 -7.39 -6.11 7.96
CA PHE A 232 -7.70 -6.57 6.59
C PHE A 232 -8.65 -7.79 6.52
N PRO A 233 -8.55 -8.83 7.39
CA PRO A 233 -9.46 -9.97 7.34
C PRO A 233 -10.94 -9.63 7.47
N ALA A 234 -11.29 -8.57 8.23
CA ALA A 234 -12.67 -8.12 8.37
C ALA A 234 -13.09 -7.19 7.22
N LEU A 235 -12.16 -6.36 6.73
CA LEU A 235 -12.42 -5.43 5.64
C LEU A 235 -12.69 -6.16 4.32
N LYS A 236 -12.12 -7.36 4.11
CA LYS A 236 -12.16 -8.11 2.83
C LYS A 236 -13.54 -8.18 2.17
N GLU A 237 -14.63 -8.28 2.94
CA GLU A 237 -15.99 -8.43 2.41
C GLU A 237 -16.54 -7.12 1.82
N GLY A 238 -16.02 -5.97 2.23
CA GLY A 238 -16.35 -4.67 1.66
C GLY A 238 -15.41 -4.23 0.53
N LEU A 239 -14.44 -5.08 0.18
CA LEU A 239 -13.37 -4.80 -0.76
C LEU A 239 -13.41 -5.77 -1.93
N GLU A 240 -12.91 -5.32 -3.07
CA GLU A 240 -12.61 -6.16 -4.21
C GLU A 240 -11.09 -6.14 -4.45
N LYS A 241 -10.47 -7.32 -4.48
CA LYS A 241 -9.04 -7.45 -4.76
C LYS A 241 -8.82 -7.39 -6.27
N VAL A 242 -7.91 -6.51 -6.67
CA VAL A 242 -7.60 -6.26 -8.08
C VAL A 242 -6.09 -6.19 -8.28
N ASN A 243 -5.65 -6.62 -9.44
CA ASN A 243 -4.25 -6.61 -9.85
C ASN A 243 -4.12 -5.88 -11.18
N LEU A 244 -3.03 -5.15 -11.35
CA LEU A 244 -2.76 -4.36 -12.54
C LEU A 244 -1.29 -4.49 -12.92
N ARG A 245 -1.02 -4.85 -14.18
CA ARG A 245 0.33 -4.93 -14.73
C ARG A 245 0.90 -3.51 -14.91
N VAL A 246 2.18 -3.37 -14.58
CA VAL A 246 2.97 -2.14 -14.79
C VAL A 246 3.60 -2.15 -16.17
#